data_AF-A0A7V9NNZ0-F1
#
_entry.id   AF-A0A7V9NNZ0-F1
#
_cell.length_a   1.000
_cell.length_b   1.000
_cell.length_c   1.000
_cell.angle_alpha   90.00
_cell.angle_beta   90.00
_cell.angle_gamma   90.00
#
_symmetry.space_group_name_H-M   'P 1'
#
loop_
_entity.id
_entity.type
_entity.pdbx_description
1 polymer ?
#
loop_
_entity_poly.entity_id
_entity_poly.type
_entity_poly.pdbx_seq_one_letter_code
_entity_poly.pdbx_strand_id
1 'polypeptide(L)'
;MVNSDVIHRSIAEAGDLEKIRDGEISVTDVFRSLAHHPAQVISRWNWKSALLGAILRASFYFTIYQVSKESWLVTLGAVIVEFSFRFVTSGISGALVQSFRRASPAWLAMMIVMISLPVFSHTVEYITHYAQENLFSSIFAASENKARQKAFAISVLFSVLSALFNLFVMRNGVMLVGAGSETKSLLQDLKRIPLLIIEFIVILPNAILKSIRTGKILTAVGFFSAFGLSVGGILGVFRGKWSWAWTTALGAWAILLVFTFIVVVVGLFLKSSDE
;
A
#
# COMPACT_ATOMS: atom_id res chain seq x y z
N MET A 1 -5.83 25.10 22.83
CA MET A 1 -4.61 24.89 22.03
C MET A 1 -3.77 23.85 22.74
N VAL A 2 -3.64 22.65 22.19
CA VAL A 2 -2.76 21.62 22.75
C VAL A 2 -1.32 22.04 22.48
N ASN A 3 -0.48 22.05 23.51
CA ASN A 3 0.90 22.52 23.43
C ASN A 3 1.70 21.60 22.47
N SER A 4 2.40 22.18 21.49
CA SER A 4 3.15 21.43 20.46
C SER A 4 4.15 20.45 21.06
N ASP A 5 4.71 20.79 22.23
CA ASP A 5 5.68 19.94 22.92
C ASP A 5 5.05 18.68 23.53
N VAL A 6 3.77 18.75 23.93
CA VAL A 6 3.00 17.60 24.42
C VAL A 6 2.67 16.67 23.25
N ILE A 7 2.37 17.23 22.07
CA ILE A 7 2.18 16.45 20.83
C ILE A 7 3.50 15.77 20.43
N HIS A 8 4.64 16.46 20.52
CA HIS A 8 5.95 15.89 20.18
C HIS A 8 6.36 14.74 21.11
N ARG A 9 6.22 14.89 22.44
CA ARG A 9 6.50 13.79 23.38
C ARG A 9 5.51 12.64 23.24
N SER A 10 4.22 12.94 23.07
CA SER A 10 3.18 11.94 22.83
C SER A 10 3.47 11.13 21.57
N ILE A 11 3.84 11.77 20.46
CA ILE A 11 4.19 11.04 19.23
C ILE A 11 5.41 10.14 19.42
N ALA A 12 6.40 10.55 20.22
CA ALA A 12 7.58 9.73 20.55
C ALA A 12 7.27 8.58 21.54
N GLU A 13 6.48 8.83 22.59
CA GLU A 13 6.09 7.87 23.64
C GLU A 13 4.67 7.34 23.38
N ALA A 14 4.57 6.18 22.74
CA ALA A 14 3.35 5.63 22.15
C ALA A 14 2.15 5.49 23.11
N GLY A 15 2.37 5.49 24.43
CA GLY A 15 1.31 5.45 25.43
C GLY A 15 0.42 6.70 25.46
N ASP A 16 0.96 7.87 25.07
CA ASP A 16 0.25 9.14 25.18
C ASP A 16 -0.36 9.65 23.85
N LEU A 17 -0.07 9.02 22.70
CA LEU A 17 -0.79 9.29 21.43
C LEU A 17 -2.27 8.88 21.51
N GLU A 18 -2.58 7.94 22.40
CA GLU A 18 -3.94 7.49 22.68
C GLU A 18 -4.70 8.46 23.59
N LYS A 19 -4.00 9.28 24.39
CA LYS A 19 -4.61 10.30 25.25
C LYS A 19 -4.94 11.60 24.52
N ILE A 20 -4.28 11.90 23.40
CA ILE A 20 -4.69 13.00 22.49
C ILE A 20 -5.85 12.48 21.64
N ARG A 21 -6.99 12.26 22.30
CA ARG A 21 -8.18 11.66 21.71
C ARG A 21 -8.99 12.65 20.84
N ASP A 22 -8.68 13.94 20.93
CA ASP A 22 -9.58 15.00 20.45
C ASP A 22 -8.96 16.00 19.45
N GLY A 23 -7.67 15.88 19.10
CA GLY A 23 -7.00 16.77 18.14
C GLY A 23 -6.72 16.10 16.79
N GLU A 24 -7.16 16.68 15.68
CA GLU A 24 -6.73 16.24 14.35
C GLU A 24 -5.20 16.40 14.22
N ILE A 25 -4.48 15.28 14.06
CA ILE A 25 -3.03 15.31 13.83
C ILE A 25 -2.79 15.75 12.39
N SER A 26 -2.12 16.88 12.19
CA SER A 26 -1.81 17.35 10.84
C SER A 26 -0.72 16.48 10.20
N VAL A 27 -0.75 16.36 8.88
CA VAL A 27 0.32 15.73 8.10
C VAL A 27 1.71 16.33 8.42
N THR A 28 1.77 17.65 8.63
CA THR A 28 3.01 18.35 8.97
C THR A 28 3.57 17.94 10.33
N ASP A 29 2.71 17.64 11.30
CA ASP A 29 3.15 17.18 12.63
C ASP A 29 3.78 15.78 12.54
N VAL A 30 3.23 14.91 11.69
CA VAL A 30 3.79 13.58 11.44
C VAL A 30 5.19 13.70 10.83
N PHE A 31 5.37 14.54 9.81
CA PHE A 31 6.71 14.77 9.23
C PHE A 31 7.69 15.37 10.22
N ARG A 32 7.26 16.39 10.97
CA ARG A 32 8.10 17.02 11.99
C ARG A 32 8.54 15.99 13.01
N SER A 33 7.63 15.14 13.47
CA SER A 33 7.97 14.05 14.40
C SER A 33 8.96 13.05 13.80
N LEU A 34 8.71 12.57 12.57
CA LEU A 34 9.61 11.63 11.89
C LEU A 34 11.02 12.23 11.69
N ALA A 35 11.12 13.52 11.40
CA ALA A 35 12.40 14.21 11.26
C ALA A 35 13.16 14.37 12.59
N HIS A 36 12.45 14.68 13.70
CA HIS A 36 13.08 14.85 15.02
C HIS A 36 13.37 13.52 15.72
N HIS A 37 12.62 12.47 15.41
CA HIS A 37 12.72 11.15 16.05
C HIS A 37 12.75 10.02 15.01
N PRO A 38 13.77 9.94 14.14
CA PRO A 38 13.84 8.92 13.09
C PRO A 38 13.90 7.49 13.67
N ALA A 39 14.49 7.33 14.86
CA ALA A 39 14.53 6.06 15.58
C ALA A 39 13.14 5.47 15.86
N GLN A 40 12.07 6.28 15.85
CA GLN A 40 10.70 5.80 16.04
C GLN A 40 10.26 4.82 14.96
N VAL A 41 10.80 4.93 13.73
CA VAL A 41 10.50 4.01 12.63
C VAL A 41 11.07 2.62 12.91
N ILE A 42 12.22 2.56 13.56
CA ILE A 42 12.90 1.31 13.93
C ILE A 42 12.25 0.72 15.19
N SER A 43 12.00 1.54 16.22
CA SER A 43 11.37 1.05 17.46
C SER A 43 9.92 0.61 17.27
N ARG A 44 9.22 1.18 16.29
CA ARG A 44 7.85 0.81 15.91
C ARG A 44 7.80 0.01 14.61
N TRP A 45 8.91 -0.63 14.27
CA TRP A 45 8.99 -1.48 13.10
C TRP A 45 7.83 -2.49 13.08
N ASN A 46 7.00 -2.41 12.04
CA ASN A 46 5.72 -3.11 12.01
C ASN A 46 5.93 -4.56 11.59
N TRP A 47 6.16 -5.43 12.58
CA TRP A 47 6.45 -6.85 12.34
C TRP A 47 5.31 -7.60 11.64
N LYS A 48 4.05 -7.15 11.80
CA LYS A 48 2.89 -7.78 11.13
C LYS A 48 2.94 -7.50 9.64
N SER A 49 3.13 -6.23 9.26
CA SER A 49 3.31 -5.82 7.86
C SER A 49 4.57 -6.45 7.26
N ALA A 50 5.65 -6.56 8.03
CA ALA A 50 6.87 -7.26 7.63
C ALA A 50 6.61 -8.72 7.27
N LEU A 51 5.96 -9.45 8.17
CA LEU A 51 5.67 -10.88 8.00
C LEU A 51 4.73 -11.13 6.82
N LEU A 52 3.58 -10.44 6.78
CA LEU A 52 2.62 -10.63 5.69
C LEU A 52 3.19 -10.19 4.34
N GLY A 53 3.91 -9.07 4.31
CA GLY A 53 4.59 -8.57 3.11
C GLY A 53 5.65 -9.56 2.60
N ALA A 54 6.47 -10.09 3.49
CA ALA A 54 7.50 -11.07 3.14
C ALA A 54 6.89 -12.40 2.64
N ILE A 55 5.85 -12.92 3.31
CA ILE A 55 5.18 -14.17 2.90
C ILE A 55 4.51 -14.03 1.53
N LEU A 56 3.72 -12.97 1.32
CA LEU A 56 3.01 -12.74 0.05
C LEU A 56 3.98 -12.57 -1.12
N ARG A 57 5.16 -11.99 -0.85
CA ARG A 57 6.15 -11.76 -1.89
C ARG A 57 7.00 -13.00 -2.15
N ALA A 58 7.41 -13.70 -1.09
CA ALA A 58 8.10 -14.98 -1.20
C ALA A 58 7.26 -16.01 -1.98
N SER A 59 5.93 -16.07 -1.76
CA SER A 59 5.05 -16.95 -2.52
C SER A 59 4.99 -16.59 -4.00
N PHE A 60 4.95 -15.29 -4.34
CA PHE A 60 5.01 -14.83 -5.73
C PHE A 60 6.31 -15.24 -6.41
N TYR A 61 7.47 -15.00 -5.78
CA TYR A 61 8.77 -15.39 -6.34
C TYR A 61 8.90 -16.90 -6.47
N PHE A 62 8.43 -17.66 -5.47
CA PHE A 62 8.40 -19.11 -5.54
C PHE A 62 7.60 -19.62 -6.75
N THR A 63 6.39 -19.10 -6.98
CA THR A 63 5.56 -19.47 -8.14
C THR A 63 6.23 -19.10 -9.47
N ILE A 64 6.79 -17.89 -9.58
CA ILE A 64 7.44 -17.44 -10.81
C ILE A 64 8.65 -18.32 -11.15
N TYR A 65 9.51 -18.61 -10.17
CA TYR A 65 10.71 -19.43 -10.39
C TYR A 65 10.36 -20.90 -10.69
N GLN A 66 9.33 -21.45 -10.05
CA GLN A 66 8.82 -22.78 -10.41
C GLN A 66 8.31 -22.83 -11.85
N VAL A 67 7.55 -21.81 -12.28
CA VAL A 67 7.04 -21.73 -13.67
C VAL A 67 8.19 -21.57 -14.68
N SER A 68 9.27 -20.88 -14.29
CA SER A 68 10.48 -20.73 -15.09
C SER A 68 11.37 -21.97 -15.15
N LYS A 69 11.04 -23.06 -14.43
CA LYS A 69 11.80 -24.32 -14.37
C LYS A 69 13.26 -24.15 -13.90
N GLU A 70 13.49 -23.19 -13.02
CA GLU A 70 14.79 -22.98 -12.39
C GLU A 70 15.13 -24.10 -11.39
N SER A 71 16.41 -24.27 -11.08
CA SER A 71 16.83 -25.28 -10.09
C SER A 71 16.27 -24.97 -8.69
N TRP A 72 16.00 -26.01 -7.90
CA TRP A 72 15.44 -25.86 -6.54
C TRP A 72 16.33 -25.01 -5.63
N LEU A 73 17.65 -25.20 -5.70
CA LEU A 73 18.61 -24.44 -4.89
C LEU A 73 18.62 -22.95 -5.24
N VAL A 74 18.55 -22.61 -6.54
CA VAL A 74 18.44 -21.23 -7.02
C VAL A 74 17.12 -20.61 -6.58
N THR A 75 16.03 -21.34 -6.70
CA THR A 75 14.69 -20.89 -6.28
C THR A 75 14.65 -20.60 -4.79
N LEU A 76 15.15 -21.53 -3.95
CA LEU A 76 15.19 -21.37 -2.50
C LEU A 76 16.07 -20.20 -2.07
N GLY A 77 17.26 -20.06 -2.69
CA GLY A 77 18.15 -18.93 -2.44
C GLY A 77 17.49 -17.60 -2.75
N ALA A 78 16.86 -17.47 -3.92
CA ALA A 78 16.13 -16.26 -4.32
C ALA A 78 14.98 -15.94 -3.35
N VAL A 79 14.20 -16.95 -2.95
CA VAL A 79 13.09 -16.78 -2.01
C VAL A 79 13.56 -16.33 -0.62
N ILE A 80 14.65 -16.89 -0.08
CA ILE A 80 15.20 -16.51 1.23
C ILE A 80 15.74 -15.07 1.21
N VAL A 81 16.46 -14.69 0.14
CA VAL A 81 16.99 -13.33 -0.01
C VAL A 81 15.83 -12.33 -0.11
N GLU A 82 14.84 -12.58 -0.97
CA GLU A 82 13.70 -11.69 -1.12
C GLU A 82 12.87 -11.65 0.18
N PHE A 83 12.66 -12.78 0.84
CA PHE A 83 11.95 -12.83 2.12
C PHE A 83 12.65 -11.97 3.17
N SER A 84 13.97 -12.12 3.34
CA SER A 84 14.75 -11.38 4.35
C SER A 84 14.76 -9.88 4.07
N PHE A 85 15.03 -9.52 2.82
CA PHE A 85 14.99 -8.12 2.36
C PHE A 85 13.61 -7.51 2.55
N ARG A 86 12.55 -8.24 2.17
CA ARG A 86 11.16 -7.76 2.27
C ARG A 86 10.65 -7.71 3.69
N PHE A 87 11.08 -8.61 4.55
CA PHE A 87 10.76 -8.56 5.96
C PHE A 87 11.22 -7.22 6.54
N VAL A 88 12.50 -6.88 6.40
CA VAL A 88 13.06 -5.62 6.91
C VAL A 88 12.37 -4.40 6.30
N THR A 89 12.32 -4.32 4.96
CA THR A 89 11.79 -3.15 4.26
C THR A 89 10.28 -2.95 4.44
N SER A 90 9.50 -4.03 4.50
CA SER A 90 8.04 -3.95 4.68
C SER A 90 7.67 -3.55 6.11
N GLY A 91 8.47 -3.91 7.12
CA GLY A 91 8.21 -3.42 8.49
C GLY A 91 8.55 -1.94 8.68
N ILE A 92 9.60 -1.43 8.01
CA ILE A 92 9.90 0.01 7.96
C ILE A 92 8.77 0.75 7.26
N SER A 93 8.36 0.25 6.10
CA SER A 93 7.24 0.81 5.31
C SER A 93 5.94 0.80 6.12
N GLY A 94 5.65 -0.31 6.80
CA GLY A 94 4.48 -0.43 7.68
C GLY A 94 4.51 0.54 8.85
N ALA A 95 5.69 0.78 9.46
CA ALA A 95 5.84 1.78 10.53
C ALA A 95 5.61 3.21 10.03
N LEU A 96 6.10 3.54 8.81
CA LEU A 96 5.83 4.82 8.16
C LEU A 96 4.33 4.99 7.90
N VAL A 97 3.68 4.01 7.27
CA VAL A 97 2.22 4.02 7.02
C VAL A 97 1.44 4.17 8.31
N GLN A 98 1.83 3.43 9.35
CA GLN A 98 1.20 3.49 10.66
C GLN A 98 1.28 4.90 11.28
N SER A 99 2.36 5.64 11.02
CA SER A 99 2.54 7.01 11.49
C SER A 99 1.57 7.99 10.82
N PHE A 100 1.19 7.73 9.56
CA PHE A 100 0.19 8.53 8.83
C PHE A 100 -1.26 8.08 9.04
N ARG A 101 -1.51 7.02 9.81
CA ARG A 101 -2.86 6.45 9.94
C ARG A 101 -3.88 7.47 10.45
N ARG A 102 -3.53 8.30 11.44
CA ARG A 102 -4.43 9.33 12.00
C ARG A 102 -4.24 10.72 11.39
N ALA A 103 -3.40 10.86 10.36
CA ALA A 103 -3.11 12.16 9.77
C ALA A 103 -4.34 12.73 9.03
N SER A 104 -4.55 14.04 9.22
CA SER A 104 -5.55 14.87 8.57
C SER A 104 -4.87 15.94 7.68
N PRO A 105 -5.40 16.23 6.48
CA PRO A 105 -6.54 15.57 5.84
C PRO A 105 -6.17 14.19 5.26
N ALA A 106 -7.12 13.26 5.25
CA ALA A 106 -6.89 11.86 4.87
C ALA A 106 -6.37 11.69 3.43
N TRP A 107 -6.84 12.51 2.49
CA TRP A 107 -6.41 12.44 1.08
C TRP A 107 -4.92 12.79 0.93
N LEU A 108 -4.42 13.76 1.71
CA LEU A 108 -3.03 14.17 1.66
C LEU A 108 -2.13 13.10 2.27
N ALA A 109 -2.56 12.50 3.39
CA ALA A 109 -1.88 11.35 3.98
C ALA A 109 -1.78 10.17 3.00
N MET A 110 -2.87 9.86 2.29
CA MET A 110 -2.87 8.84 1.23
C MET A 110 -1.88 9.17 0.11
N MET A 111 -1.86 10.42 -0.39
CA MET A 111 -0.93 10.84 -1.43
C MET A 111 0.53 10.70 -0.99
N ILE A 112 0.85 11.13 0.23
CA ILE A 112 2.20 11.03 0.79
C ILE A 112 2.62 9.57 0.91
N VAL A 113 1.79 8.72 1.50
CA VAL A 113 2.10 7.29 1.63
C VAL A 113 2.25 6.63 0.26
N MET A 114 1.37 6.96 -0.68
CA MET A 114 1.40 6.45 -2.06
C MET A 114 2.65 6.84 -2.83
N ILE A 115 3.25 8.00 -2.56
CA ILE A 115 4.46 8.47 -3.25
C ILE A 115 5.71 8.02 -2.48
N SER A 116 5.75 8.24 -1.17
CA SER A 116 6.92 7.99 -0.33
C SER A 116 7.32 6.52 -0.31
N LEU A 117 6.37 5.59 -0.26
CA LEU A 117 6.69 4.16 -0.19
C LEU A 117 7.31 3.62 -1.48
N PRO A 118 6.75 3.85 -2.69
CA PRO A 118 7.42 3.48 -3.93
C PRO A 118 8.78 4.16 -4.08
N VAL A 119 8.88 5.45 -3.78
CA VAL A 119 10.17 6.17 -3.85
C VAL A 119 11.19 5.48 -2.94
N PHE A 120 10.85 5.24 -1.67
CA PHE A 120 11.73 4.55 -0.73
C PHE A 120 12.09 3.14 -1.21
N SER A 121 11.10 2.32 -1.57
CA SER A 121 11.34 0.94 -2.02
C SER A 121 12.25 0.90 -3.25
N HIS A 122 12.05 1.80 -4.21
CA HIS A 122 12.83 1.82 -5.44
C HIS A 122 14.21 2.45 -5.25
N THR A 123 14.37 3.40 -4.32
CA THR A 123 15.70 3.88 -3.91
C THR A 123 16.50 2.74 -3.29
N VAL A 124 15.91 1.95 -2.40
CA VAL A 124 16.59 0.79 -1.80
C VAL A 124 16.90 -0.28 -2.84
N GLU A 125 15.97 -0.57 -3.75
CA GLU A 125 16.18 -1.49 -4.87
C GLU A 125 17.33 -1.02 -5.78
N TYR A 126 17.34 0.27 -6.15
CA TYR A 126 18.40 0.87 -6.95
C TYR A 126 19.76 0.78 -6.26
N ILE A 127 19.86 1.14 -4.98
CA ILE A 127 21.11 1.05 -4.21
C ILE A 127 21.59 -0.39 -4.12
N THR A 128 20.69 -1.33 -3.84
CA THR A 128 21.04 -2.76 -3.73
C THR A 128 21.61 -3.27 -5.05
N HIS A 129 20.99 -2.90 -6.18
CA HIS A 129 21.50 -3.28 -7.49
C HIS A 129 22.81 -2.58 -7.85
N TYR A 130 22.94 -1.29 -7.56
CA TYR A 130 24.18 -0.56 -7.77
C TYR A 130 25.32 -1.17 -6.96
N ALA A 131 25.06 -1.58 -5.71
CA ALA A 131 26.02 -2.29 -4.88
C ALA A 131 26.34 -3.68 -5.45
N GLN A 132 25.35 -4.44 -5.91
CA GLN A 132 25.56 -5.74 -6.56
C GLN A 132 26.44 -5.62 -7.81
N GLU A 133 26.17 -4.66 -8.69
CA GLU A 133 26.90 -4.45 -9.94
C GLU A 133 28.34 -3.97 -9.70
N ASN A 134 28.57 -3.08 -8.72
CA ASN A 134 29.91 -2.54 -8.48
C ASN A 134 30.76 -3.37 -7.51
N LEU A 135 30.17 -3.95 -6.46
CA LEU A 135 30.92 -4.62 -5.39
C LEU A 135 30.90 -6.15 -5.51
N PHE A 136 29.87 -6.72 -6.14
CA PHE A 136 29.66 -8.18 -6.16
C PHE A 136 29.53 -8.76 -7.57
N SER A 137 29.92 -8.03 -8.61
CA SER A 137 29.86 -8.49 -10.01
C SER A 137 30.69 -9.74 -10.28
N SER A 138 31.73 -9.99 -9.48
CA SER A 138 32.52 -11.23 -9.55
C SER A 138 31.82 -12.45 -8.94
N ILE A 139 30.77 -12.26 -8.14
CA ILE A 139 30.08 -13.32 -7.39
C ILE A 139 28.66 -13.56 -7.94
N PHE A 140 27.96 -12.49 -8.33
CA PHE A 140 26.60 -12.57 -8.87
C PHE A 140 26.54 -11.98 -10.27
N ALA A 141 26.19 -12.80 -11.26
CA ALA A 141 26.01 -12.34 -12.64
C ALA A 141 24.93 -11.25 -12.72
N ALA A 142 25.24 -10.13 -13.38
CA ALA A 142 24.28 -9.07 -13.63
C ALA A 142 23.22 -9.57 -14.62
N SER A 143 21.94 -9.49 -14.25
CA SER A 143 20.84 -9.88 -15.13
C SER A 143 20.62 -8.81 -16.20
N GLU A 144 21.15 -9.02 -17.40
CA GLU A 144 20.81 -8.23 -18.59
C GLU A 144 19.41 -8.62 -19.07
N ASN A 145 18.37 -7.87 -18.67
CA ASN A 145 17.05 -8.18 -19.21
C ASN A 145 16.11 -6.98 -19.38
N LYS A 146 15.65 -6.78 -20.62
CA LYS A 146 14.55 -5.85 -20.98
C LYS A 146 13.23 -6.20 -20.26
N ALA A 147 13.11 -7.42 -19.72
CA ALA A 147 12.02 -7.83 -18.84
C ALA A 147 11.95 -7.02 -17.52
N ARG A 148 13.08 -6.47 -17.06
CA ARG A 148 13.21 -5.70 -15.80
C ARG A 148 12.31 -4.46 -15.77
N GLN A 149 12.26 -3.70 -16.86
CA GLN A 149 11.43 -2.49 -16.95
C GLN A 149 9.92 -2.81 -16.90
N LYS A 150 9.49 -3.94 -17.48
CA LYS A 150 8.09 -4.37 -17.44
C LYS A 150 7.68 -4.87 -16.05
N ALA A 151 8.56 -5.60 -15.37
CA ALA A 151 8.36 -6.03 -13.99
C ALA A 151 8.33 -4.82 -13.03
N PHE A 152 9.13 -3.80 -13.30
CA PHE A 152 9.17 -2.54 -12.55
C PHE A 152 7.85 -1.78 -12.59
N ALA A 153 7.23 -1.61 -13.77
CA ALA A 153 5.94 -0.94 -13.90
C ALA A 153 4.84 -1.58 -13.01
N ILE A 154 4.77 -2.91 -13.05
CA ILE A 154 3.78 -3.69 -12.31
C ILE A 154 4.08 -3.63 -10.81
N SER A 155 5.36 -3.68 -10.43
CA SER A 155 5.76 -3.58 -9.03
C SER A 155 5.44 -2.21 -8.42
N VAL A 156 5.59 -1.11 -9.17
CA VAL A 156 5.17 0.24 -8.73
C VAL A 156 3.66 0.27 -8.47
N LEU A 157 2.85 -0.18 -9.43
CA LEU A 157 1.38 -0.19 -9.29
C LEU A 157 0.95 -1.03 -8.08
N PHE A 158 1.54 -2.22 -7.94
CA PHE A 158 1.27 -3.09 -6.81
C PHE A 158 1.71 -2.47 -5.48
N SER A 159 2.84 -1.75 -5.46
CA SER A 159 3.33 -1.07 -4.26
C SER A 159 2.42 0.10 -3.86
N VAL A 160 1.93 0.88 -4.83
CA VAL A 160 0.92 1.93 -4.61
C VAL A 160 -0.36 1.34 -4.01
N LEU A 161 -0.90 0.28 -4.63
CA LEU A 161 -2.13 -0.36 -4.15
C LEU A 161 -1.94 -0.96 -2.75
N SER A 162 -0.81 -1.62 -2.51
CA SER A 162 -0.45 -2.20 -1.22
C SER A 162 -0.29 -1.12 -0.15
N ALA A 163 0.32 0.02 -0.46
CA ALA A 163 0.49 1.15 0.45
C ALA A 163 -0.87 1.76 0.83
N LEU A 164 -1.75 1.99 -0.14
CA LEU A 164 -3.10 2.50 0.08
C LEU A 164 -3.94 1.52 0.92
N PHE A 165 -3.88 0.23 0.61
CA PHE A 165 -4.59 -0.79 1.37
C PHE A 165 -4.04 -0.92 2.80
N ASN A 166 -2.72 -0.93 2.99
CA ASN A 166 -2.11 -0.95 4.32
C ASN A 166 -2.55 0.26 5.15
N LEU A 167 -2.55 1.46 4.56
CA LEU A 167 -3.04 2.66 5.24
C LEU A 167 -4.52 2.53 5.60
N PHE A 168 -5.35 2.02 4.68
CA PHE A 168 -6.76 1.77 4.93
C PHE A 168 -6.98 0.79 6.09
N VAL A 169 -6.29 -0.35 6.09
CA VAL A 169 -6.38 -1.37 7.16
C VAL A 169 -5.94 -0.78 8.51
N MET A 170 -4.83 -0.03 8.53
CA MET A 170 -4.34 0.62 9.75
C MET A 170 -5.25 1.73 10.26
N ARG A 171 -5.92 2.47 9.36
CA ARG A 171 -6.97 3.43 9.72
C ARG A 171 -8.17 2.79 10.38
N ASN A 172 -8.44 1.52 10.05
CA ASN A 172 -9.51 0.72 10.64
C ASN A 172 -9.06 -0.07 11.89
N GLY A 173 -7.89 0.26 12.46
CA GLY A 173 -7.41 -0.33 13.71
C GLY A 173 -6.97 -1.79 13.58
N VAL A 174 -6.49 -2.18 12.40
CA VAL A 174 -5.98 -3.53 12.09
C VAL A 174 -4.52 -3.40 11.63
N MET A 175 -3.69 -4.41 11.88
CA MET A 175 -2.25 -4.40 11.54
C MET A 175 -1.43 -3.35 12.31
N LEU A 176 -1.89 -2.94 13.49
CA LEU A 176 -1.15 -2.00 14.35
C LEU A 176 -0.15 -2.72 15.26
N VAL A 177 1.01 -2.11 15.46
CA VAL A 177 2.07 -2.59 16.37
C VAL A 177 2.48 -1.45 17.30
N GLY A 178 2.53 -1.72 18.61
CA GLY A 178 2.94 -0.72 19.61
C GLY A 178 1.98 0.47 19.75
N ALA A 179 0.72 0.29 19.34
CA ALA A 179 -0.37 1.24 19.51
C ALA A 179 -1.23 0.82 20.70
N GLY A 180 -0.62 0.75 21.90
CA GLY A 180 -1.30 0.55 23.18
C GLY A 180 -2.50 -0.40 23.13
N SER A 181 -3.68 0.12 23.48
CA SER A 181 -4.93 -0.66 23.58
C SER A 181 -5.52 -1.07 22.21
N GLU A 182 -5.14 -0.41 21.12
CA GLU A 182 -5.54 -0.78 19.75
C GLU A 182 -4.70 -1.94 19.18
N THR A 183 -3.59 -2.31 19.83
CA THR A 183 -2.71 -3.39 19.38
C THR A 183 -3.36 -4.75 19.63
N LYS A 184 -3.89 -5.36 18.56
CA LYS A 184 -4.51 -6.68 18.59
C LYS A 184 -3.52 -7.79 18.28
N SER A 185 -3.90 -9.05 18.50
CA SER A 185 -3.09 -10.19 18.03
C SER A 185 -3.16 -10.34 16.51
N LEU A 186 -2.14 -10.93 15.89
CA LEU A 186 -2.11 -11.14 14.43
C LEU A 186 -3.32 -11.95 13.94
N LEU A 187 -3.75 -12.96 14.70
CA LEU A 187 -4.91 -13.78 14.34
C LEU A 187 -6.22 -12.97 14.35
N GLN A 188 -6.39 -12.06 15.33
CA GLN A 188 -7.55 -11.17 15.37
C GLN A 188 -7.56 -10.20 14.18
N ASP A 189 -6.39 -9.69 13.80
CA ASP A 189 -6.25 -8.84 12.61
C ASP A 189 -6.57 -9.62 11.33
N LEU A 190 -6.01 -10.82 11.17
CA LEU A 190 -6.24 -11.69 10.00
C LEU A 190 -7.72 -12.04 9.80
N LYS A 191 -8.49 -12.22 10.88
CA LYS A 191 -9.95 -12.45 10.79
C LYS A 191 -10.71 -11.25 10.20
N ARG A 192 -10.21 -10.02 10.36
CA ARG A 192 -10.85 -8.80 9.85
C ARG A 192 -10.43 -8.43 8.44
N ILE A 193 -9.24 -8.85 8.01
CA ILE A 193 -8.69 -8.51 6.69
C ILE A 193 -9.63 -8.87 5.52
N PRO A 194 -10.30 -10.04 5.46
CA PRO A 194 -11.21 -10.35 4.35
C PRO A 194 -12.34 -9.33 4.18
N LEU A 195 -12.95 -8.90 5.30
CA LEU A 195 -13.98 -7.86 5.27
C LEU A 195 -13.42 -6.52 4.81
N LEU A 196 -12.24 -6.13 5.32
CA LEU A 196 -11.57 -4.89 4.92
C LEU A 196 -11.18 -4.88 3.43
N ILE A 197 -10.84 -6.03 2.84
CA ILE A 197 -10.61 -6.17 1.39
C ILE A 197 -11.90 -5.84 0.64
N ILE A 198 -13.03 -6.41 1.05
CA ILE A 198 -14.35 -6.14 0.44
C ILE A 198 -14.69 -4.66 0.56
N GLU A 199 -14.58 -4.09 1.77
CA GLU A 199 -14.82 -2.67 2.00
C GLU A 199 -13.95 -1.80 1.09
N PHE A 200 -12.64 -2.09 1.02
CA PHE A 200 -11.70 -1.35 0.20
C PHE A 200 -12.06 -1.37 -1.30
N ILE A 201 -12.41 -2.55 -1.84
CA ILE A 201 -12.82 -2.71 -3.24
C ILE A 201 -14.11 -1.91 -3.53
N VAL A 202 -15.03 -1.85 -2.57
CA VAL A 202 -16.35 -1.24 -2.74
C VAL A 202 -16.34 0.29 -2.53
N ILE A 203 -15.29 0.88 -1.93
CA ILE A 203 -15.19 2.34 -1.70
C ILE A 203 -15.47 3.14 -2.98
N LEU A 204 -14.77 2.85 -4.06
CA LEU A 204 -14.86 3.63 -5.30
C LEU A 204 -16.21 3.43 -6.02
N PRO A 205 -16.70 2.18 -6.22
CA PRO A 205 -18.07 1.94 -6.66
C PRO A 205 -19.13 2.69 -5.86
N ASN A 206 -19.07 2.63 -4.52
CA ASN A 206 -20.03 3.32 -3.66
C ASN A 206 -19.94 4.83 -3.77
N ALA A 207 -18.74 5.40 -3.91
CA ALA A 207 -18.56 6.84 -4.11
C ALA A 207 -19.21 7.31 -5.43
N ILE A 208 -19.06 6.52 -6.50
CA ILE A 208 -19.69 6.77 -7.81
C ILE A 208 -21.21 6.68 -7.68
N LEU A 209 -21.74 5.59 -7.12
CA LEU A 209 -23.19 5.38 -6.95
C LEU A 209 -23.83 6.44 -6.06
N LYS A 210 -23.19 6.81 -4.95
CA LYS A 210 -23.67 7.89 -4.08
C LYS A 210 -23.71 9.22 -4.81
N SER A 211 -22.70 9.52 -5.64
CA SER A 211 -22.66 10.74 -6.44
C SER A 211 -23.79 10.75 -7.48
N ILE A 212 -24.07 9.62 -8.14
CA ILE A 212 -25.19 9.48 -9.08
C ILE A 212 -26.54 9.69 -8.36
N ARG A 213 -26.76 8.99 -7.24
CA ARG A 213 -28.02 9.09 -6.46
C ARG A 213 -28.30 10.49 -5.93
N THR A 214 -27.25 11.27 -5.65
CA THR A 214 -27.38 12.65 -5.17
C THR A 214 -27.43 13.68 -6.30
N GLY A 215 -27.53 13.26 -7.57
CA GLY A 215 -27.57 14.13 -8.74
C GLY A 215 -26.22 14.76 -9.10
N LYS A 216 -25.12 14.42 -8.41
CA LYS A 216 -23.76 14.92 -8.66
C LYS A 216 -23.08 14.14 -9.78
N ILE A 217 -23.68 14.15 -10.97
CA ILE A 217 -23.20 13.37 -12.13
C ILE A 217 -21.77 13.73 -12.51
N LEU A 218 -21.41 15.03 -12.48
CA LEU A 218 -20.06 15.46 -12.81
C LEU A 218 -19.00 14.87 -11.86
N THR A 219 -19.33 14.74 -10.56
CA THR A 219 -18.46 14.10 -9.57
C THR A 219 -18.31 12.59 -9.84
N ALA A 220 -19.40 11.91 -10.21
CA ALA A 220 -19.37 10.50 -10.57
C ALA A 220 -18.48 10.25 -11.79
N VAL A 221 -18.65 11.06 -12.85
CA VAL A 221 -17.80 11.02 -14.05
C VAL A 221 -16.36 11.32 -13.67
N GLY A 222 -16.12 12.33 -12.82
CA GLY A 222 -14.79 12.67 -12.31
C GLY A 222 -14.08 11.49 -11.65
N PHE A 223 -14.75 10.78 -10.73
CA PHE A 223 -14.18 9.58 -10.08
C PHE A 223 -13.87 8.47 -11.08
N PHE A 224 -14.80 8.19 -12.00
CA PHE A 224 -14.64 7.14 -13.01
C PHE A 224 -13.48 7.46 -13.96
N SER A 225 -13.46 8.67 -14.52
CA SER A 225 -12.39 9.12 -15.41
C SER A 225 -11.04 9.16 -14.72
N ALA A 226 -10.96 9.72 -13.50
CA ALA A 226 -9.72 9.79 -12.73
C ALA A 226 -9.13 8.40 -12.47
N PHE A 227 -9.95 7.40 -12.15
CA PHE A 227 -9.48 6.03 -11.93
C PHE A 227 -8.80 5.44 -13.17
N GLY A 228 -9.51 5.41 -14.31
CA GLY A 228 -8.94 4.80 -15.53
C GLY A 228 -7.76 5.59 -16.08
N LEU A 229 -7.79 6.92 -16.06
CA LEU A 229 -6.65 7.75 -16.48
C LEU A 229 -5.45 7.58 -15.56
N SER A 230 -5.64 7.40 -14.25
CA SER A 230 -4.52 7.16 -13.32
C SER A 230 -3.88 5.81 -13.59
N VAL A 231 -4.67 4.73 -13.71
CA VAL A 231 -4.15 3.39 -14.01
C VAL A 231 -3.46 3.37 -15.38
N GLY A 232 -4.10 3.94 -16.39
CA GLY A 232 -3.57 4.01 -17.75
C GLY A 232 -2.31 4.88 -17.85
N GLY A 233 -2.30 6.03 -17.20
CA GLY A 233 -1.15 6.93 -17.14
C GLY A 233 0.06 6.26 -16.49
N ILE A 234 -0.12 5.65 -15.32
CA ILE A 234 0.93 4.90 -14.61
C ILE A 234 1.50 3.81 -15.53
N LEU A 235 0.66 2.92 -16.05
CA LEU A 235 1.12 1.78 -16.86
C LEU A 235 1.68 2.20 -18.22
N GLY A 236 1.12 3.24 -18.83
CA GLY A 236 1.55 3.79 -20.12
C GLY A 236 2.92 4.45 -20.06
N VAL A 237 3.15 5.30 -19.06
CA VAL A 237 4.44 5.97 -18.84
C VAL A 237 5.53 4.93 -18.59
N PHE A 238 5.30 3.95 -17.71
CA PHE A 238 6.34 2.94 -17.41
C PHE A 238 6.65 1.99 -18.56
N ARG A 239 5.73 1.81 -19.52
CA ARG A 239 5.98 0.99 -20.71
C ARG A 239 6.52 1.77 -21.90
N GLY A 240 6.62 3.09 -21.81
CA GLY A 240 7.10 3.96 -22.89
C GLY A 240 6.23 3.91 -24.15
N LYS A 241 4.97 3.51 -24.03
CA LYS A 241 4.02 3.38 -25.16
C LYS A 241 2.67 3.98 -24.80
N TRP A 242 2.40 5.18 -25.29
CA TRP A 242 1.13 5.88 -25.05
C TRP A 242 -0.10 5.12 -25.54
N SER A 243 0.01 4.33 -26.60
CA SER A 243 -1.10 3.47 -27.07
C SER A 243 -1.54 2.45 -26.01
N TRP A 244 -0.62 2.00 -25.16
CA TRP A 244 -0.94 1.12 -24.03
C TRP A 244 -1.59 1.84 -22.86
N ALA A 245 -1.30 3.13 -22.68
CA ALA A 245 -1.96 3.94 -21.66
C ALA A 245 -3.48 3.91 -21.88
N TRP A 246 -3.90 4.06 -23.14
CA TRP A 246 -5.31 4.02 -23.51
C TRP A 246 -5.94 2.64 -23.33
N THR A 247 -5.28 1.57 -23.80
CA THR A 247 -5.84 0.21 -23.66
C THR A 247 -5.95 -0.23 -22.20
N THR A 248 -4.98 0.14 -21.36
CA THR A 248 -5.03 -0.15 -19.92
C THR A 248 -6.06 0.72 -19.19
N ALA A 249 -6.24 1.99 -19.57
CA ALA A 249 -7.33 2.84 -19.07
C ALA A 249 -8.71 2.25 -19.40
N LEU A 250 -8.91 1.82 -20.65
CA LEU A 250 -10.16 1.14 -21.08
C LEU A 250 -10.43 -0.12 -20.26
N GLY A 251 -9.40 -0.96 -20.06
CA GLY A 251 -9.52 -2.15 -19.21
C GLY A 251 -9.88 -1.81 -17.76
N ALA A 252 -9.25 -0.79 -17.18
CA ALA A 252 -9.55 -0.33 -15.83
C ALA A 252 -10.99 0.18 -15.70
N TRP A 253 -11.46 0.98 -16.66
CA TRP A 253 -12.85 1.45 -16.69
C TRP A 253 -13.86 0.30 -16.81
N ALA A 254 -13.60 -0.67 -17.68
CA ALA A 254 -14.46 -1.85 -17.82
C ALA A 254 -14.56 -2.63 -16.50
N ILE A 255 -13.43 -2.87 -15.84
CA ILE A 255 -13.38 -3.52 -14.53
C ILE A 255 -14.19 -2.72 -13.49
N LEU A 256 -13.96 -1.41 -13.40
CA LEU A 256 -14.68 -0.55 -12.46
C LEU A 256 -16.18 -0.54 -12.71
N LEU A 257 -16.61 -0.53 -13.98
CA LEU A 257 -18.01 -0.59 -14.36
C LEU A 257 -18.64 -1.92 -13.92
N VAL A 258 -17.98 -3.04 -14.18
CA VAL A 258 -18.44 -4.38 -13.74
C VAL A 258 -18.58 -4.44 -12.22
N PHE A 259 -17.58 -3.99 -11.46
CA PHE A 259 -17.66 -3.97 -10.00
C PHE A 259 -18.77 -3.04 -9.50
N THR A 260 -18.96 -1.89 -10.14
CA THR A 260 -20.06 -0.97 -9.81
C THR A 260 -21.42 -1.61 -10.04
N PHE A 261 -21.58 -2.35 -11.14
CA PHE A 261 -22.79 -3.11 -11.41
C PHE A 261 -23.03 -4.22 -10.39
N ILE A 262 -22.01 -5.00 -10.03
CA ILE A 262 -22.09 -6.04 -8.99
C ILE A 262 -22.58 -5.45 -7.67
N VAL A 263 -22.03 -4.30 -7.24
CA VAL A 263 -22.45 -3.62 -6.00
C VAL A 263 -23.92 -3.19 -6.06
N VAL A 264 -24.40 -2.72 -7.21
CA VAL A 264 -25.83 -2.40 -7.41
C VAL A 264 -26.69 -3.66 -7.26
N VAL A 265 -26.33 -4.74 -7.97
CA VAL A 265 -27.11 -6.00 -7.96
C VAL A 265 -27.18 -6.59 -6.56
N VAL A 266 -26.04 -6.72 -5.87
CA VAL A 266 -25.99 -7.23 -4.48
C VAL A 266 -26.80 -6.33 -3.55
N GLY A 267 -26.70 -5.00 -3.70
CA GLY A 267 -27.49 -4.06 -2.89
C GLY A 267 -29.00 -4.18 -3.10
N LEU A 268 -29.45 -4.53 -4.31
CA LEU A 268 -30.86 -4.79 -4.60
C LEU A 268 -31.34 -6.10 -3.96
N PHE A 269 -30.53 -7.16 -4.03
CA PHE A 269 -30.86 -8.45 -3.41
C PHE A 269 -30.96 -8.35 -1.89
N LEU A 270 -30.02 -7.67 -1.23
CA LEU A 270 -30.04 -7.48 0.23
C LEU A 270 -31.25 -6.66 0.69
N LYS A 271 -31.68 -5.66 -0.09
CA LYS A 271 -32.88 -4.89 0.24
C LYS A 271 -34.15 -5.75 0.15
N SER A 272 -34.20 -6.68 -0.80
CA SER A 272 -35.34 -7.59 -0.99
C SER A 272 -35.47 -8.67 0.08
N SER A 273 -34.42 -8.97 0.85
CA SER A 273 -34.50 -9.95 1.95
C SER A 273 -35.00 -9.36 3.27
N ASP A 274 -35.05 -8.04 3.36
CA ASP A 274 -35.51 -7.31 4.55
C ASP A 274 -37.01 -6.93 4.46
N GLU A 275 -37.66 -7.19 3.32
CA GLU A 275 -39.11 -7.00 3.06
C GLU A 275 -39.84 -8.35 3.05
#